data_AF-A0A7Z0TCE6-F1
#
_entry.id   AF-A0A7Z0TCE6-F1
#
_cell.length_a   1.000
_cell.length_b   1.000
_cell.length_c   1.000
_cell.angle_alpha   90.00
_cell.angle_beta   90.00
_cell.angle_gamma   90.00
#
_symmetry.space_group_name_H-M   'P 1'
#
loop_
_entity.id
_entity.type
_entity.pdbx_description
1 polymer ?
#
loop_
_entity_poly.entity_id
_entity_poly.type
_entity_poly.pdbx_seq_one_letter_code
_entity_poly.pdbx_strand_id
1 'polypeptide(L)'
;VLTETTNDKGGKHYDIKLAEKIVLGTDASKQITLDSTTGEVKAGKVTIKGEPGTINGLTNTTWNPSKPVAVSGQAATEDQLKTVTDHINSEIANYGFKVIAGKEGTGTTTGTVEETKVSK
;
A
#
# COMPACT_ATOMS: atom_id res chain seq x y z
N VAL A 1 32.83 -0.49 12.08
CA VAL A 1 33.59 -0.78 13.31
C VAL A 1 34.93 -1.39 12.93
N LEU A 2 36.03 -0.77 13.33
CA LEU A 2 37.39 -1.28 13.12
C LEU A 2 37.79 -2.17 14.29
N THR A 3 38.21 -3.40 14.01
CA THR A 3 38.76 -4.31 15.02
C THR A 3 40.19 -4.69 14.64
N GLU A 4 41.12 -4.50 15.58
CA GLU A 4 42.52 -4.90 15.40
C GLU A 4 42.73 -6.31 15.96
N THR A 5 43.34 -7.18 15.16
CA THR A 5 43.76 -8.54 15.52
C THR A 5 45.26 -8.72 15.20
N THR A 6 45.86 -9.80 15.69
CA THR A 6 47.26 -10.15 15.37
C THR A 6 47.26 -11.33 14.41
N ASN A 7 48.01 -11.25 13.31
CA ASN A 7 48.14 -12.36 12.37
C ASN A 7 49.16 -13.41 12.87
N ASP A 8 49.21 -14.57 12.21
CA ASP A 8 50.11 -15.68 12.55
C ASP A 8 51.62 -15.32 12.54
N LYS A 9 51.98 -14.15 12.00
CA LYS A 9 53.35 -13.64 11.90
C LYS A 9 53.61 -12.47 12.88
N GLY A 10 52.70 -12.16 13.80
CA GLY A 10 52.83 -11.09 14.78
C GLY A 10 52.57 -9.67 14.26
N GLY A 11 52.12 -9.53 13.01
CA GLY A 11 51.74 -8.24 12.41
C GLY A 11 50.31 -7.83 12.76
N LYS A 12 50.04 -6.52 12.76
CA LYS A 12 48.68 -5.98 12.92
C LYS A 12 47.81 -6.40 11.73
N HIS A 13 46.61 -6.87 12.03
CA HIS A 13 45.56 -7.20 11.07
C HIS A 13 44.31 -6.39 11.44
N TYR A 14 43.62 -5.84 10.43
CA TYR A 14 42.49 -4.95 10.65
C TYR A 14 41.27 -5.51 9.95
N ASP A 15 40.28 -5.92 10.74
CA ASP A 15 38.97 -6.30 10.26
C ASP A 15 38.05 -5.07 10.28
N ILE A 16 37.44 -4.77 9.14
CA ILE A 16 36.45 -3.70 9.01
C ILE A 16 35.08 -4.35 8.92
N LYS A 17 34.21 -4.05 9.90
CA LYS A 17 32.81 -4.46 9.92
C LYS A 17 31.90 -3.27 9.68
N LEU A 18 30.72 -3.49 9.12
CA LEU A 18 29.65 -2.49 9.16
C LEU A 18 29.17 -2.29 10.60
N ALA A 19 28.70 -1.08 10.92
CA ALA A 19 27.96 -0.83 12.15
C ALA A 19 26.52 -1.38 12.03
N GLU A 20 25.85 -1.63 13.15
CA GLU A 20 24.43 -2.04 13.17
C GLU A 20 23.52 -1.00 12.52
N LYS A 21 23.90 0.28 12.64
CA LYS A 21 23.23 1.40 11.98
C LYS A 21 24.17 2.07 10.99
N ILE A 22 23.74 2.10 9.74
CA ILE A 22 24.42 2.82 8.65
C ILE A 22 23.51 3.95 8.19
N VAL A 23 24.05 5.16 8.12
CA VAL A 23 23.34 6.37 7.70
C VAL A 23 24.10 7.01 6.54
N LEU A 24 23.45 7.15 5.39
CA LEU A 24 24.01 7.70 4.17
C LEU A 24 23.32 9.02 3.81
N GLY A 25 24.12 10.09 3.66
CA GLY A 25 23.64 11.44 3.36
C GLY A 25 23.34 12.27 4.62
N THR A 26 23.42 13.59 4.46
CA THR A 26 23.26 14.58 5.54
C THR A 26 21.89 15.28 5.52
N ASP A 27 21.22 15.33 4.37
CA ASP A 27 19.86 15.85 4.23
C ASP A 27 18.86 14.84 4.80
N ALA A 28 18.25 15.17 5.94
CA ALA A 28 17.31 14.29 6.63
C ALA A 28 16.12 13.82 5.77
N SER A 29 15.74 14.59 4.74
CA SER A 29 14.63 14.25 3.83
C SER A 29 15.01 13.24 2.74
N LYS A 30 16.31 13.04 2.50
CA LYS A 30 16.86 12.16 1.45
C LYS A 30 17.80 11.09 2.01
N GLN A 31 18.03 11.13 3.31
CA GLN A 31 18.90 10.19 4.00
C GLN A 31 18.41 8.75 3.83
N ILE A 32 19.36 7.84 3.66
CA ILE A 32 19.12 6.41 3.68
C ILE A 32 19.68 5.86 4.99
N THR A 33 18.85 5.15 5.74
CA THR A 33 19.23 4.51 6.99
C THR A 33 18.96 3.02 6.90
N LEU A 34 19.97 2.21 7.22
CA LEU A 34 19.86 0.77 7.44
C LEU A 34 20.10 0.55 8.94
N ASP A 35 19.14 -0.02 9.65
CA ASP A 35 19.18 -0.18 11.10
C ASP A 35 18.85 -1.63 11.45
N SER A 36 19.88 -2.45 11.66
CA SER A 36 19.69 -3.86 12.01
C SER A 36 19.24 -4.05 13.46
N THR A 37 19.40 -3.04 14.32
CA THR A 37 18.95 -3.08 15.71
C THR A 37 17.42 -3.06 15.79
N THR A 38 16.79 -2.28 14.91
CA THR A 38 15.31 -2.18 14.81
C THR A 38 14.72 -3.00 13.66
N GLY A 39 15.56 -3.50 12.74
CA GLY A 39 15.12 -4.18 11.53
C GLY A 39 14.45 -3.23 10.53
N GLU A 40 14.77 -1.93 10.57
CA GLU A 40 14.18 -0.91 9.70
C GLU A 40 15.13 -0.46 8.59
N VAL A 41 14.55 -0.18 7.42
CA VAL A 41 15.21 0.50 6.32
C VAL A 41 14.42 1.75 5.98
N LYS A 42 15.07 2.92 6.03
CA LYS A 42 14.46 4.21 5.71
C LYS A 42 15.12 4.82 4.49
N ALA A 43 14.32 5.32 3.55
CA ALA A 43 14.76 6.10 2.40
C ALA A 43 13.90 7.36 2.30
N GLY A 44 14.43 8.47 2.80
CA GLY A 44 13.66 9.71 2.95
C GLY A 44 12.43 9.52 3.84
N LYS A 45 11.22 9.67 3.27
CA LYS A 45 9.95 9.47 3.99
C LYS A 45 9.49 8.01 4.08
N VAL A 46 10.00 7.13 3.22
CA VAL A 46 9.55 5.73 3.15
C VAL A 46 10.32 4.90 4.16
N THR A 47 9.62 4.07 4.92
CA THR A 47 10.21 3.15 5.89
C THR A 47 9.68 1.73 5.66
N ILE A 48 10.60 0.79 5.51
CA ILE A 48 10.35 -0.66 5.54
C ILE A 48 10.63 -1.12 6.97
N LYS A 49 9.68 -1.82 7.59
CA LYS A 49 9.80 -2.34 8.96
C LYS A 49 9.78 -3.86 8.92
N GLY A 50 10.90 -4.48 9.28
CA GLY A 50 11.08 -5.94 9.24
C GLY A 50 10.14 -6.68 10.18
N GLU A 51 10.15 -6.34 11.48
CA GLU A 51 9.35 -7.05 12.50
C GLU A 51 7.84 -6.97 12.24
N PRO A 52 7.24 -5.79 11.94
CA PRO A 52 5.83 -5.72 11.60
C PRO A 52 5.52 -6.18 10.16
N GLY A 53 6.53 -6.35 9.30
CA GLY A 53 6.35 -6.69 7.89
C GLY A 53 5.62 -5.62 7.06
N THR A 54 5.85 -4.32 7.34
CA THR A 54 5.10 -3.21 6.72
C THR A 54 5.99 -2.24 5.95
N ILE A 55 5.39 -1.51 5.01
CA ILE A 55 6.00 -0.38 4.30
C ILE A 55 5.13 0.86 4.52
N ASN A 56 5.69 1.86 5.21
CA ASN A 56 5.01 3.09 5.59
C ASN A 56 5.60 4.32 4.89
N GLY A 57 4.89 5.45 4.96
CA GLY A 57 5.34 6.73 4.38
C GLY A 57 5.06 6.89 2.88
N LEU A 58 4.32 5.95 2.29
CA LEU A 58 3.77 6.08 0.95
C LEU A 58 2.73 7.21 0.91
N THR A 59 2.76 8.04 -0.14
CA THR A 59 1.90 9.23 -0.23
C THR A 59 0.71 9.08 -1.17
N ASN A 60 0.57 7.94 -1.85
CA ASN A 60 -0.57 7.62 -2.68
C ASN A 60 -1.73 7.16 -1.79
N THR A 61 -2.47 8.09 -1.20
CA THR A 61 -3.56 7.80 -0.25
C THR A 61 -4.95 7.99 -0.85
N THR A 62 -5.05 8.43 -2.11
CA THR A 62 -6.34 8.73 -2.75
C THR A 62 -6.55 7.87 -3.99
N TRP A 63 -7.80 7.52 -4.26
CA TRP A 63 -8.23 6.81 -5.46
C TRP A 63 -9.49 7.47 -6.01
N ASN A 64 -9.54 7.69 -7.32
CA ASN A 64 -10.74 8.19 -8.00
C ASN A 64 -11.47 7.02 -8.66
N PRO A 65 -12.56 6.50 -8.06
CA PRO A 65 -13.29 5.38 -8.64
C PRO A 65 -14.00 5.72 -9.96
N SER A 66 -14.41 6.97 -10.17
CA SER A 66 -15.06 7.42 -11.41
C SER A 66 -14.08 7.60 -12.58
N LYS A 67 -12.77 7.66 -12.29
CA LYS A 67 -11.71 7.72 -13.29
C LYS A 67 -10.50 6.91 -12.81
N PRO A 68 -10.60 5.57 -12.86
CA PRO A 68 -9.57 4.71 -12.29
C PRO A 68 -8.31 4.77 -13.16
N VAL A 69 -7.22 5.28 -12.59
CA VAL A 69 -5.90 5.33 -13.24
C VAL A 69 -4.86 4.84 -12.25
N ALA A 70 -4.30 3.66 -12.51
CA ALA A 70 -3.21 3.11 -11.73
C ALA A 70 -1.86 3.66 -12.22
N VAL A 71 -0.93 3.87 -11.29
CA VAL A 71 0.48 4.09 -11.61
C VAL A 71 1.16 2.73 -11.64
N SER A 72 1.51 2.26 -12.83
CA SER A 72 2.08 0.92 -13.02
C SER A 72 3.39 0.76 -12.23
N GLY A 73 3.52 -0.37 -11.52
CA GLY A 73 4.68 -0.68 -10.68
C GLY A 73 4.72 0.04 -9.32
N GLN A 74 3.80 0.97 -9.05
CA GLN A 74 3.69 1.60 -7.74
C GLN A 74 2.84 0.74 -6.79
N ALA A 75 3.32 0.55 -5.56
CA ALA A 75 2.56 -0.11 -4.51
C ALA A 75 1.32 0.71 -4.14
N ALA A 76 0.15 0.07 -3.97
CA ALA A 76 -1.06 0.70 -3.45
C ALA A 76 -1.01 0.85 -1.92
N THR A 77 -1.73 1.84 -1.38
CA THR A 77 -1.92 1.97 0.09
C THR A 77 -3.25 1.36 0.54
N GLU A 78 -3.34 1.06 1.83
CA GLU A 78 -4.60 0.63 2.45
C GLU A 78 -5.71 1.69 2.32
N ASP A 79 -5.38 2.98 2.32
CA ASP A 79 -6.35 4.07 2.08
C ASP A 79 -6.97 3.99 0.67
N GLN A 80 -6.16 3.68 -0.35
CA GLN A 80 -6.66 3.47 -1.71
C GLN A 80 -7.55 2.23 -1.80
N LEU A 81 -7.16 1.12 -1.15
CA LEU A 81 -7.97 -0.10 -1.10
C LEU A 81 -9.30 0.12 -0.35
N LYS A 82 -9.27 0.90 0.75
CA LYS A 82 -10.46 1.31 1.48
C LYS A 82 -11.39 2.14 0.61
N THR A 83 -10.85 3.12 -0.10
CA THR A 83 -11.64 3.97 -1.02
C THR A 83 -12.34 3.14 -2.09
N VAL A 84 -11.64 2.15 -2.66
CA VAL A 84 -12.24 1.20 -3.62
C VAL A 84 -13.34 0.37 -2.95
N THR A 85 -13.09 -0.16 -1.76
CA THR A 85 -14.06 -0.99 -1.02
C THR A 85 -15.33 -0.20 -0.68
N ASP A 86 -15.19 1.03 -0.19
CA ASP A 86 -16.32 1.90 0.13
C ASP A 86 -17.14 2.24 -1.11
N HIS A 87 -16.47 2.53 -2.24
CA HIS A 87 -17.14 2.79 -3.51
C HIS A 87 -17.96 1.57 -3.96
N ILE A 88 -17.38 0.36 -3.95
CA ILE A 88 -18.08 -0.87 -4.31
C ILE A 88 -19.28 -1.11 -3.40
N ASN A 89 -19.14 -0.93 -2.09
CA ASN A 89 -20.25 -1.08 -1.15
C ASN A 89 -21.39 -0.09 -1.42
N SER A 90 -21.05 1.15 -1.80
CA SER A 90 -22.03 2.17 -2.19
C SER A 90 -22.76 1.77 -3.49
N GLU A 91 -22.02 1.33 -4.51
CA GLU A 91 -22.62 0.88 -5.78
C GLU A 91 -23.53 -0.33 -5.56
N ILE A 92 -23.10 -1.33 -4.78
CA ILE A 92 -23.94 -2.49 -4.44
C ILE A 92 -25.22 -2.05 -3.72
N ALA A 93 -25.14 -1.10 -2.79
CA ALA A 93 -26.31 -0.57 -2.10
C ALA A 93 -27.29 0.16 -3.04
N ASN A 94 -26.77 0.77 -4.12
CA ASN A 94 -27.54 1.55 -5.09
C ASN A 94 -28.14 0.70 -6.22
N TYR A 95 -27.43 -0.34 -6.68
CA TYR A 95 -27.81 -1.14 -7.85
C TYR A 95 -28.30 -2.56 -7.53
N GLY A 96 -27.96 -3.10 -6.35
CA GLY A 96 -28.39 -4.43 -5.91
C GLY A 96 -29.73 -4.36 -5.19
N PHE A 97 -30.74 -5.07 -5.70
CA PHE A 97 -32.05 -5.25 -5.04
C PHE A 97 -31.87 -5.71 -3.59
N LYS A 98 -31.91 -4.77 -2.64
CA LYS A 98 -31.71 -5.04 -1.22
C LYS A 98 -33.01 -5.57 -0.62
N VAL A 99 -33.28 -6.87 -0.74
CA VAL A 99 -34.39 -7.52 -0.02
C VAL A 99 -33.99 -7.67 1.44
N ILE A 100 -34.32 -6.68 2.25
CA ILE A 100 -34.28 -6.81 3.71
C ILE A 100 -35.66 -7.28 4.14
N ALA A 101 -35.74 -8.36 4.92
CA ALA A 101 -37.00 -8.82 5.48
C ALA A 101 -37.70 -7.67 6.23
N GLY A 102 -38.94 -7.36 5.85
CA GLY A 102 -39.74 -6.30 6.47
C GLY A 102 -39.45 -4.87 5.99
N LYS A 103 -38.73 -4.66 4.88
CA LYS A 103 -38.58 -3.35 4.23
C LYS A 103 -38.96 -3.42 2.75
N GLU A 104 -39.54 -2.33 2.25
CA GLU A 104 -39.84 -2.18 0.82
C GLU A 104 -38.52 -2.01 0.04
N GLY A 105 -38.29 -2.89 -0.94
CA GLY A 105 -37.21 -2.73 -1.91
C GLY A 105 -37.68 -1.86 -3.06
N THR A 106 -36.88 -0.86 -3.45
CA THR A 106 -37.12 -0.12 -4.69
C THR A 106 -36.10 -0.57 -5.74
N GLY A 107 -36.57 -0.80 -6.96
CA GLY A 107 -35.73 -1.19 -8.10
C GLY A 107 -36.22 -0.49 -9.35
N THR A 108 -35.32 0.12 -10.10
CA THR A 108 -35.63 0.72 -11.40
C THR A 108 -35.44 -0.34 -12.48
N THR A 109 -36.53 -0.74 -13.15
CA THR A 109 -36.45 -1.56 -14.36
C THR A 109 -36.56 -0.66 -15.58
N THR A 110 -35.75 -0.92 -16.61
CA THR A 110 -35.94 -0.33 -17.94
C THR A 110 -36.25 -1.49 -18.87
N GLY A 111 -37.50 -1.53 -19.37
CA GLY A 111 -37.95 -2.49 -20.37
C GLY A 111 -38.53 -1.74 -21.56
N THR A 112 -38.14 -2.12 -22.77
CA THR A 112 -38.79 -1.66 -23.99
C THR A 112 -40.10 -2.42 -24.12
N VAL A 113 -41.24 -1.72 -24.02
CA VAL A 113 -42.53 -2.32 -24.36
C VAL A 113 -42.70 -2.31 -25.88
N GLU A 114 -42.45 -3.44 -26.53
CA GLU A 114 -43.00 -3.70 -27.85
C GLU A 114 -44.40 -4.29 -27.68
N GLU A 115 -45.42 -3.44 -27.75
CA GLU A 115 -46.81 -3.91 -27.80
C GLU A 115 -47.06 -4.62 -29.14
N THR A 116 -47.10 -5.95 -29.14
CA THR A 116 -47.64 -6.69 -30.27
C THR A 116 -49.16 -6.67 -30.18
N LYS A 117 -49.82 -5.85 -31.02
CA LYS A 117 -51.28 -5.79 -31.08
C LYS A 117 -51.84 -7.16 -31.46
N VAL A 118 -52.57 -7.82 -30.54
CA VAL A 118 -53.33 -9.03 -30.85
C VAL A 118 -54.56 -8.61 -31.67
N SER A 119 -54.63 -8.99 -32.95
CA SER A 119 -55.85 -8.79 -33.74
C SER A 119 -56.91 -9.79 -33.29
N LYS A 120 -58.15 -9.30 -33.09
CA LYS A 120 -59.33 -10.14 -32.85
C LYS A 120 -59.69 -10.97 -34.07
#